data_AF-A0AAD8BQG0-F1
#
_entry.id   AF-A0AAD8BQG0-F1
#
_cell.length_a   1.000
_cell.length_b   1.000
_cell.length_c   1.000
_cell.angle_alpha   90.00
_cell.angle_beta   90.00
_cell.angle_gamma   90.00
#
_symmetry.space_group_name_H-M   'P 1'
#
loop_
_entity.id
_entity.type
_entity.pdbx_description
1 polymer ?
#
loop_
_entity_poly.entity_id
_entity_poly.type
_entity_poly.pdbx_seq_one_letter_code
_entity_poly.pdbx_strand_id
1 'polypeptide(L)'
;MAKALKVFTSTSKLFTSGGQKILGLQTHSKCLLSNYIAKSNNELSLFSLTSSRALSTLSSSRSLLDTHSCFTCTKRSTALYSTDVDKEISKFLEKEIDYEKKRSTENLPKISGFEIQTDGGDVTLTKISGKEKITVKLSVNGSVDSIMSDNPTDKDEPPQMICRPPFDIEITKGDGNVLAIQCGFPGHDNFDEPEEYNKGGQEAEQIDDQFEIHDVAIHGGEWKDTTFTVSASTMDAELFDLLMDMLDERGINDEFITQLVDFCTAYENSQYVGFLQKLKAFADK
;
A
#
# COMPACT_ATOMS: atom_id res chain seq x y z
N MET A 1 -55.86 -41.80 -28.10
CA MET A 1 -55.96 -42.19 -26.68
C MET A 1 -55.82 -40.93 -25.84
N ALA A 2 -56.79 -40.67 -24.97
CA ALA A 2 -56.87 -39.48 -24.14
C ALA A 2 -56.19 -39.67 -22.77
N LYS A 3 -55.66 -38.59 -22.19
CA LYS A 3 -55.57 -38.21 -20.76
C LYS A 3 -54.57 -37.01 -20.67
N ALA A 4 -54.88 -35.77 -20.28
CA ALA A 4 -55.70 -35.16 -19.22
C ALA A 4 -54.96 -34.93 -17.88
N LEU A 5 -54.86 -33.63 -17.50
CA LEU A 5 -54.75 -33.02 -16.15
C LEU A 5 -53.42 -33.22 -15.36
N LYS A 6 -52.86 -32.27 -14.58
CA LYS A 6 -53.49 -31.28 -13.67
C LYS A 6 -52.49 -30.16 -13.26
N VAL A 7 -53.01 -28.95 -13.09
CA VAL A 7 -52.40 -27.77 -12.42
C VAL A 7 -52.52 -27.93 -10.89
N PHE A 8 -51.54 -27.45 -10.12
CA PHE A 8 -51.73 -27.08 -8.72
C PHE A 8 -50.95 -25.80 -8.37
N THR A 9 -51.72 -24.74 -8.09
CA THR A 9 -51.33 -23.51 -7.43
C THR A 9 -51.25 -23.73 -5.91
N SER A 10 -50.27 -23.15 -5.23
CA SER A 10 -50.30 -23.01 -3.77
C SER A 10 -50.08 -21.56 -3.38
N THR A 11 -51.13 -20.96 -2.83
CA THR A 11 -51.13 -19.66 -2.16
C THR A 11 -51.13 -19.90 -0.65
N SER A 12 -50.27 -19.20 0.10
CA SER A 12 -50.43 -19.05 1.54
C SER A 12 -50.26 -17.58 1.94
N LYS A 13 -51.33 -17.04 2.54
CA LYS A 13 -51.38 -15.80 3.32
C LYS A 13 -51.45 -16.21 4.79
N LEU A 14 -50.81 -15.46 5.70
CA LEU A 14 -51.16 -15.24 7.13
C LEU A 14 -50.27 -14.05 7.61
N PHE A 15 -50.81 -12.85 7.79
CA PHE A 15 -51.46 -12.26 8.99
C PHE A 15 -50.53 -11.85 10.16
N THR A 16 -50.28 -10.53 10.21
CA THR A 16 -50.40 -9.55 11.33
C THR A 16 -49.65 -9.72 12.66
N SER A 17 -48.98 -8.61 13.04
CA SER A 17 -48.83 -7.98 14.38
C SER A 17 -47.37 -7.51 14.51
N GLY A 18 -46.97 -6.31 14.91
CA GLY A 18 -47.64 -5.19 15.56
C GLY A 18 -46.55 -4.41 16.32
N GLY A 19 -46.44 -3.11 16.06
CA GLY A 19 -46.09 -2.06 17.05
C GLY A 19 -44.68 -1.94 17.65
N GLN A 20 -44.10 -0.76 17.41
CA GLN A 20 -43.45 0.15 18.39
C GLN A 20 -42.07 -0.24 18.95
N LYS A 21 -41.00 0.49 18.59
CA LYS A 21 -40.48 1.80 19.11
C LYS A 21 -39.37 1.63 20.17
N ILE A 22 -38.18 2.10 19.76
CA ILE A 22 -37.31 3.10 20.43
C ILE A 22 -36.62 2.73 21.77
N LEU A 23 -35.36 3.21 21.85
CA LEU A 23 -34.41 3.30 22.98
C LEU A 23 -33.70 1.98 23.29
N GLY A 24 -32.38 1.86 23.19
CA GLY A 24 -31.35 2.86 23.37
C GLY A 24 -30.44 2.36 24.49
N LEU A 25 -29.24 1.89 24.14
CA LEU A 25 -28.15 1.83 25.10
C LEU A 25 -26.83 1.91 24.35
N GLN A 26 -26.31 3.13 24.31
CA GLN A 26 -24.89 3.38 24.10
C GLN A 26 -24.12 2.71 25.23
N THR A 27 -23.19 1.84 24.88
CA THR A 27 -22.02 1.58 25.71
C THR A 27 -20.81 2.14 24.97
N HIS A 28 -20.35 3.30 25.46
CA HIS A 28 -19.12 3.92 25.06
C HIS A 28 -17.94 2.98 25.36
N SER A 29 -17.25 2.55 24.32
CA SER A 29 -15.84 2.13 24.42
C SER A 29 -15.02 3.07 23.55
N LYS A 30 -14.44 4.08 24.21
CA LYS A 30 -13.45 4.99 23.60
C LYS A 30 -12.19 4.17 23.33
N CYS A 31 -11.81 3.99 22.07
CA CYS A 31 -10.44 3.65 21.70
C CYS A 31 -9.86 4.84 20.94
N LEU A 32 -9.07 5.64 21.66
CA LEU A 32 -8.23 6.69 21.10
C LEU A 32 -6.95 6.03 20.61
N LEU A 33 -6.75 5.94 19.30
CA LEU A 33 -5.42 5.73 18.72
C LEU A 33 -5.01 7.04 18.06
N SER A 34 -4.27 7.83 18.84
CA SER A 34 -3.57 9.03 18.38
C SER A 34 -2.33 8.59 17.60
N ASN A 35 -2.21 9.17 16.40
CA ASN A 35 -1.10 9.03 15.48
C ASN A 35 0.28 9.23 16.11
N TYR A 36 1.19 8.36 15.68
CA TYR A 36 2.63 8.44 15.86
C TYR A 36 3.16 9.65 15.05
N ILE A 37 3.76 10.64 15.73
CA ILE A 37 4.58 11.68 15.10
C ILE A 37 5.94 11.66 15.79
N ALA A 38 6.94 11.11 15.11
CA ALA A 38 8.34 11.23 15.49
C ALA A 38 8.82 12.65 15.21
N LYS A 39 8.82 13.51 16.24
CA LYS A 39 9.53 14.79 16.23
C LYS A 39 10.97 14.59 16.68
N SER A 40 11.90 14.73 15.74
CA SER A 40 13.32 14.97 16.03
C SER A 40 13.48 16.35 16.65
N ASN A 41 13.84 16.41 17.94
CA ASN A 41 14.28 17.62 18.62
C ASN A 41 15.76 17.45 18.97
N ASN A 42 16.63 18.09 18.20
CA ASN A 42 17.98 18.43 18.62
C ASN A 42 17.92 19.77 19.34
N GLU A 43 18.10 19.79 20.67
CA GLU A 43 18.53 20.98 21.42
C GLU A 43 18.95 20.53 22.83
N LEU A 44 20.26 20.46 23.10
CA LEU A 44 20.82 20.73 24.41
C LEU A 44 22.12 21.52 24.25
N SER A 45 21.97 22.84 24.27
CA SER A 45 23.05 23.78 24.57
C SER A 45 23.26 23.87 26.08
N LEU A 46 24.51 23.95 26.55
CA LEU A 46 24.90 24.71 27.75
C LEU A 46 26.30 25.32 27.56
N PHE A 47 26.29 26.65 27.40
CA PHE A 47 27.21 27.70 27.85
C PHE A 47 28.73 27.47 27.97
N SER A 48 29.50 28.36 27.32
CA SER A 48 30.39 29.31 28.04
C SER A 48 31.15 30.24 27.07
N LEU A 49 30.74 31.52 27.08
CA LEU A 49 31.46 32.79 26.92
C LEU A 49 32.97 32.67 26.58
N THR A 50 33.50 33.36 25.56
CA THR A 50 33.85 34.79 25.69
C THR A 50 34.08 35.49 24.34
N SER A 51 33.70 36.75 24.36
CA SER A 51 33.85 37.77 23.33
C SER A 51 35.30 38.25 23.17
N SER A 52 35.72 38.56 21.93
CA SER A 52 36.22 39.91 21.60
C SER A 52 36.37 40.10 20.09
N ARG A 53 35.58 41.03 19.55
CA ARG A 53 35.89 41.79 18.34
C ARG A 53 36.69 43.03 18.75
N ALA A 54 37.77 43.35 18.04
CA ALA A 54 38.18 44.72 17.68
C ALA A 54 39.44 44.62 16.80
N LEU A 55 39.32 44.94 15.50
CA LEU A 55 39.63 46.24 14.88
C LEU A 55 41.13 46.46 14.62
N SER A 56 41.39 46.62 13.33
CA SER A 56 42.61 46.99 12.65
C SER A 56 43.28 48.27 13.18
N THR A 57 44.60 48.26 13.24
CA THR A 57 45.42 49.44 12.87
C THR A 57 46.65 49.01 12.06
N LEU A 58 47.00 49.87 11.13
CA LEU A 58 48.03 49.73 10.10
C LEU A 58 49.44 49.68 10.74
N SER A 59 50.32 48.88 10.16
CA SER A 59 51.74 49.24 10.09
C SER A 59 52.38 48.68 8.83
N SER A 60 52.92 49.59 8.03
CA SER A 60 53.74 49.28 6.86
C SER A 60 55.10 48.80 7.30
N SER A 61 55.55 47.67 6.75
CA SER A 61 56.98 47.35 6.66
C SER A 61 57.19 46.52 5.40
N ARG A 62 58.00 47.06 4.51
CA ARG A 62 58.48 46.39 3.30
C ARG A 62 59.54 45.35 3.71
N SER A 63 59.39 44.12 3.25
CA SER A 63 60.55 43.28 2.94
C SER A 63 60.18 42.26 1.86
N LEU A 64 61.13 42.09 0.96
CA LEU A 64 61.11 41.31 -0.26
C LEU A 64 61.31 39.81 0.02
N LEU A 65 60.77 39.00 -0.89
CA LEU A 65 61.11 37.59 -1.17
C LEU A 65 60.76 36.58 -0.06
N ASP A 66 59.70 35.80 -0.25
CA ASP A 66 59.90 34.39 -0.63
C ASP A 66 58.62 33.78 -1.21
N THR A 67 58.75 33.17 -2.37
CA THR A 67 57.73 32.34 -3.01
C THR A 67 57.76 30.97 -2.35
N HIS A 68 57.02 30.80 -1.26
CA HIS A 68 56.69 29.47 -0.77
C HIS A 68 55.29 29.08 -1.27
N SER A 69 55.29 28.22 -2.28
CA SER A 69 54.11 27.46 -2.66
C SER A 69 53.58 26.73 -1.44
N CYS A 70 52.39 27.10 -0.97
CA CYS A 70 51.62 26.29 -0.04
C CYS A 70 51.07 25.07 -0.80
N PHE A 71 51.95 24.12 -1.10
CA PHE A 71 51.53 22.74 -1.32
C PHE A 71 51.16 22.16 0.04
N THR A 72 50.12 21.32 0.04
CA THR A 72 49.54 20.64 1.22
C THR A 72 48.55 21.48 2.04
N CYS A 73 47.45 21.90 1.40
CA CYS A 73 46.15 21.71 2.04
C CYS A 73 45.90 20.19 2.07
N THR A 74 46.42 19.53 3.10
CA THR A 74 46.12 18.13 3.38
C THR A 74 44.63 18.11 3.73
N LYS A 75 43.80 17.76 2.74
CA LYS A 75 42.40 17.42 2.97
C LYS A 75 42.41 16.39 4.09
N ARG A 76 42.02 16.80 5.30
CA ARG A 76 41.87 15.92 6.44
C ARG A 76 40.76 14.96 6.01
N SER A 77 41.16 13.78 5.55
CA SER A 77 40.23 12.69 5.29
C SER A 77 39.49 12.48 6.60
N THR A 78 38.23 12.88 6.67
CA THR A 78 37.33 12.42 7.71
C THR A 78 37.24 10.93 7.49
N ALA A 79 38.04 10.17 8.25
CA ALA A 79 38.02 8.73 8.20
C ALA A 79 36.58 8.29 8.46
N LEU A 80 35.94 7.70 7.44
CA LEU A 80 34.65 7.06 7.60
C LEU A 80 34.86 5.93 8.61
N TYR A 81 33.99 5.89 9.62
CA TYR A 81 34.07 4.92 10.70
C TYR A 81 33.45 3.62 10.20
N SER A 82 34.30 2.70 9.73
CA SER A 82 33.91 1.34 9.33
C SER A 82 34.19 0.37 10.48
N THR A 83 33.15 -0.31 10.94
CA THR A 83 33.22 -1.34 11.98
C THR A 83 33.43 -2.72 11.38
N ASP A 84 33.86 -3.68 12.20
CA ASP A 84 33.91 -5.07 11.76
C ASP A 84 32.50 -5.64 11.47
N VAL A 85 31.47 -5.10 12.12
CA VAL A 85 30.06 -5.44 11.84
C VAL A 85 29.66 -5.00 10.43
N ASP A 86 30.10 -3.83 9.96
CA ASP A 86 29.80 -3.37 8.60
C ASP A 86 30.34 -4.33 7.53
N LYS A 87 31.51 -4.93 7.78
CA LYS A 87 32.08 -5.96 6.90
C LYS A 87 31.29 -7.26 6.94
N GLU A 88 30.77 -7.64 8.10
CA GLU A 88 29.90 -8.82 8.24
C GLU A 88 28.56 -8.61 7.53
N ILE A 89 27.96 -7.42 7.69
CA ILE A 89 26.75 -7.00 6.98
C ILE A 89 26.98 -7.07 5.47
N SER A 90 28.07 -6.50 4.96
CA SER A 90 28.34 -6.50 3.52
C SER A 90 28.46 -7.92 2.94
N LYS A 91 29.16 -8.82 3.64
CA LYS A 91 29.29 -10.24 3.23
C LYS A 91 27.97 -10.99 3.29
N PHE A 92 27.12 -10.67 4.27
CA PHE A 92 25.80 -11.26 4.37
C PHE A 92 24.92 -10.78 3.21
N LEU A 93 24.86 -9.46 2.98
CA LEU A 93 24.06 -8.85 1.93
C LEU A 93 24.47 -9.30 0.53
N GLU A 94 25.75 -9.56 0.28
CA GLU A 94 26.20 -10.13 -0.99
C GLU A 94 25.53 -11.48 -1.29
N LYS A 95 25.46 -12.37 -0.30
CA LYS A 95 24.78 -13.67 -0.45
C LYS A 95 23.27 -13.51 -0.61
N GLU A 96 22.67 -12.60 0.15
CA GLU A 96 21.23 -12.35 0.13
C GLU A 96 20.79 -11.79 -1.23
N ILE A 97 21.52 -10.81 -1.76
CA ILE A 97 21.25 -10.22 -3.08
C ILE A 97 21.32 -11.30 -4.17
N ASP A 98 22.31 -12.20 -4.10
CA ASP A 98 22.46 -13.29 -5.07
C ASP A 98 21.35 -14.35 -4.95
N TYR A 99 20.81 -14.55 -3.75
CA TYR A 99 19.67 -15.45 -3.54
C TYR A 99 18.39 -14.84 -4.11
N GLU A 100 18.09 -13.59 -3.77
CA GLU A 100 16.89 -12.89 -4.22
C GLU A 100 16.87 -12.69 -5.74
N LYS A 101 17.99 -12.29 -6.34
CA LYS A 101 18.08 -12.13 -7.81
C LYS A 101 17.79 -13.40 -8.60
N LYS A 102 18.06 -14.58 -8.03
CA LYS A 102 17.75 -15.88 -8.68
C LYS A 102 16.27 -16.21 -8.63
N ARG A 103 15.55 -15.63 -7.67
CA ARG A 103 14.10 -15.78 -7.49
C ARG A 103 13.32 -14.67 -8.20
N SER A 104 13.93 -13.50 -8.41
CA SER A 104 13.34 -12.40 -9.17
C SER A 104 13.07 -12.78 -10.62
N THR A 105 11.97 -12.25 -11.17
CA THR A 105 11.69 -12.28 -12.60
C THR A 105 12.47 -11.17 -13.32
N GLU A 106 13.09 -11.48 -14.47
CA GLU A 106 13.86 -10.49 -15.24
C GLU A 106 12.97 -9.38 -15.83
N ASN A 107 11.72 -9.72 -16.18
CA ASN A 107 10.75 -8.78 -16.73
C ASN A 107 9.53 -8.74 -15.82
N LEU A 108 9.10 -7.52 -15.48
CA LEU A 108 7.87 -7.33 -14.73
C LEU A 108 6.66 -7.83 -15.55
N PRO A 109 5.70 -8.51 -14.91
CA PRO A 109 4.43 -8.87 -15.53
C PRO A 109 3.73 -7.65 -16.13
N LYS A 110 2.92 -7.86 -17.16
CA LYS A 110 2.09 -6.80 -17.74
C LYS A 110 0.65 -6.98 -17.28
N ILE A 111 -0.03 -5.86 -17.07
CA ILE A 111 -1.44 -5.83 -16.73
C ILE A 111 -2.22 -5.39 -17.97
N SER A 112 -3.17 -6.22 -18.38
CA SER A 112 -3.86 -6.06 -19.66
C SER A 112 -4.72 -4.79 -19.68
N GLY A 113 -4.50 -3.94 -20.69
CA GLY A 113 -5.29 -2.72 -20.87
C GLY A 113 -4.90 -1.53 -19.99
N PHE A 114 -3.85 -1.66 -19.17
CA PHE A 114 -3.33 -0.58 -18.33
C PHE A 114 -1.88 -0.24 -18.69
N GLU A 115 -1.58 1.06 -18.71
CA GLU A 115 -0.21 1.58 -18.73
C GLU A 115 0.29 1.71 -17.29
N ILE A 116 1.45 1.15 -16.99
CA ILE A 116 2.04 1.12 -15.64
C ILE A 116 3.14 2.18 -15.54
N GLN A 117 3.06 3.01 -14.51
CA GLN A 117 4.10 3.95 -14.10
C GLN A 117 4.51 3.65 -12.66
N THR A 118 5.80 3.72 -12.38
CA THR A 118 6.34 3.44 -11.05
C THR A 118 7.26 4.56 -10.58
N ASP A 119 7.15 4.92 -9.29
CA ASP A 119 8.04 5.88 -8.63
C ASP A 119 8.35 5.39 -7.20
N GLY A 120 9.57 4.87 -7.01
CA GLY A 120 9.93 4.22 -5.76
C GLY A 120 9.02 3.04 -5.44
N GLY A 121 8.34 3.07 -4.29
CA GLY A 121 7.35 2.05 -3.91
C GLY A 121 5.95 2.29 -4.50
N ASP A 122 5.71 3.43 -5.13
CA ASP A 122 4.38 3.79 -5.62
C ASP A 122 4.18 3.33 -7.07
N VAL A 123 2.98 2.85 -7.36
CA VAL A 123 2.58 2.34 -8.67
C VAL A 123 1.28 3.03 -9.09
N THR A 124 1.26 3.51 -10.33
CA THR A 124 0.07 4.10 -10.96
C THR A 124 -0.24 3.36 -12.25
N LEU A 125 -1.43 2.78 -12.34
CA LEU A 125 -1.95 2.13 -13.54
C LEU A 125 -2.97 3.06 -14.18
N THR A 126 -2.85 3.32 -15.49
CA THR A 126 -3.77 4.20 -16.21
C THR A 126 -4.38 3.49 -17.41
N LYS A 127 -5.70 3.58 -17.54
CA LYS A 127 -6.46 3.15 -18.71
C LYS A 127 -7.33 4.30 -19.20
N ILE A 128 -7.25 4.60 -20.49
CA ILE A 128 -8.04 5.65 -21.14
C ILE A 128 -9.00 5.00 -22.13
N SER A 129 -10.30 5.29 -21.99
CA SER A 129 -11.36 4.78 -22.85
C SER A 129 -12.26 5.93 -23.30
N GLY A 130 -12.00 6.46 -24.49
CA GLY A 130 -12.73 7.62 -25.00
C GLY A 130 -12.47 8.88 -24.17
N LYS A 131 -13.50 9.37 -23.48
CA LYS A 131 -13.41 10.53 -22.56
C LYS A 131 -13.26 10.13 -21.09
N GLU A 132 -13.27 8.84 -20.81
CA GLU A 132 -13.12 8.30 -19.46
C GLU A 132 -11.66 7.91 -19.21
N LYS A 133 -11.14 8.30 -18.05
CA LYS A 133 -9.84 7.89 -17.54
C LYS A 133 -10.04 7.13 -16.23
N ILE A 134 -9.49 5.93 -16.17
CA ILE A 134 -9.41 5.09 -14.98
C ILE A 134 -7.95 5.10 -14.53
N THR A 135 -7.72 5.46 -13.27
CA THR A 135 -6.39 5.47 -12.65
C THR A 135 -6.44 4.62 -11.39
N VAL A 136 -5.59 3.59 -11.29
CA VAL A 136 -5.42 2.80 -10.08
C VAL A 136 -4.10 3.20 -9.44
N LYS A 137 -4.12 3.53 -8.14
CA LYS A 137 -2.94 3.96 -7.38
C LYS A 137 -2.74 3.03 -6.19
N LEU A 138 -1.51 2.60 -5.97
CA LEU A 138 -1.15 1.73 -4.85
C LEU A 138 0.32 1.93 -4.47
N SER A 139 0.70 1.41 -3.30
CA SER A 139 2.09 1.39 -2.85
C SER A 139 2.44 -0.03 -2.42
N VAL A 140 3.57 -0.58 -2.90
CA VAL A 140 4.03 -1.92 -2.48
C VAL A 140 4.69 -1.93 -1.10
N ASN A 141 4.86 -0.75 -0.49
CA ASN A 141 5.54 -0.59 0.80
C ASN A 141 4.76 -1.29 1.93
N GLY A 142 5.38 -2.29 2.56
CA GLY A 142 4.82 -2.93 3.75
C GLY A 142 3.56 -3.76 3.49
N SER A 143 3.36 -4.19 2.25
CA SER A 143 2.15 -4.92 1.82
C SER A 143 2.46 -6.36 1.41
N VAL A 144 3.44 -7.01 2.06
CA VAL A 144 3.85 -8.39 1.78
C VAL A 144 3.33 -9.32 2.86
N ASP A 145 2.56 -10.32 2.44
CA ASP A 145 2.05 -11.40 3.26
C ASP A 145 2.84 -12.69 2.99
N SER A 146 3.08 -13.45 4.05
CA SER A 146 3.69 -14.79 3.96
C SER A 146 2.59 -15.84 3.93
N ILE A 147 2.26 -16.35 2.76
CA ILE A 147 1.31 -17.45 2.64
C ILE A 147 2.04 -18.80 2.66
N MET A 148 1.55 -19.73 3.49
CA MET A 148 1.97 -21.13 3.42
C MET A 148 1.11 -21.84 2.39
N SER A 149 1.70 -22.79 1.65
CA SER A 149 0.91 -23.63 0.74
C SER A 149 -0.02 -24.52 1.58
N ASP A 150 -1.33 -24.45 1.32
CA ASP A 150 -2.33 -25.32 1.96
C ASP A 150 -2.27 -26.77 1.45
N ASN A 151 -1.45 -27.04 0.43
CA ASN A 151 -1.28 -28.38 -0.08
C ASN A 151 -0.51 -29.25 0.92
N PRO A 152 -1.09 -30.36 1.43
CA PRO A 152 -0.43 -31.24 2.38
C PRO A 152 0.82 -31.95 1.81
N THR A 153 1.04 -31.86 0.50
CA THR A 153 2.20 -32.39 -0.22
C THR A 153 3.39 -31.43 -0.24
N ASP A 154 3.16 -30.13 0.03
CA ASP A 154 4.13 -29.04 -0.13
C ASP A 154 4.62 -28.48 1.22
N LYS A 155 4.47 -29.26 2.31
CA LYS A 155 4.90 -28.87 3.67
C LYS A 155 6.39 -28.56 3.81
N ASP A 156 7.19 -28.92 2.80
CA ASP A 156 8.63 -28.65 2.73
C ASP A 156 8.96 -27.44 1.84
N GLU A 157 7.99 -26.82 1.16
CA GLU A 157 8.21 -25.62 0.36
C GLU A 157 8.26 -24.36 1.26
N PRO A 158 9.23 -23.45 1.02
CA PRO A 158 9.32 -22.21 1.80
C PRO A 158 8.07 -21.33 1.56
N PRO A 159 7.60 -20.59 2.57
CA PRO A 159 6.46 -19.68 2.43
C PRO A 159 6.61 -18.76 1.22
N GLN A 160 5.53 -18.58 0.47
CA GLN A 160 5.52 -17.68 -0.66
C GLN A 160 5.22 -16.27 -0.16
N MET A 161 6.10 -15.33 -0.47
CA MET A 161 5.87 -13.90 -0.26
C MET A 161 4.95 -13.40 -1.37
N ILE A 162 3.78 -12.89 -1.01
CA ILE A 162 2.83 -12.28 -1.95
C ILE A 162 2.58 -10.84 -1.53
N CYS A 163 2.58 -9.91 -2.48
CA CYS A 163 2.27 -8.51 -2.22
C CYS A 163 0.82 -8.18 -2.58
N ARG A 164 0.00 -7.85 -1.58
CA ARG A 164 -1.44 -7.49 -1.69
C ARG A 164 -1.71 -6.08 -1.15
N PRO A 165 -1.22 -5.03 -1.82
CA PRO A 165 -1.36 -3.66 -1.32
C PRO A 165 -2.80 -3.16 -1.48
N PRO A 166 -3.34 -2.39 -0.51
CA PRO A 166 -4.56 -1.64 -0.76
C PRO A 166 -4.37 -0.70 -1.95
N PHE A 167 -5.45 -0.46 -2.68
CA PHE A 167 -5.39 0.31 -3.92
C PHE A 167 -6.60 1.24 -4.06
N ASP A 168 -6.37 2.42 -4.62
CA ASP A 168 -7.39 3.42 -4.86
C ASP A 168 -7.69 3.51 -6.36
N ILE A 169 -8.96 3.50 -6.72
CA ILE A 169 -9.45 3.64 -8.10
C ILE A 169 -10.05 5.04 -8.26
N GLU A 170 -9.52 5.80 -9.22
CA GLU A 170 -10.04 7.10 -9.63
C GLU A 170 -10.63 7.01 -11.05
N ILE A 171 -11.92 7.31 -11.18
CA ILE A 171 -12.66 7.34 -12.45
C ILE A 171 -13.06 8.79 -12.76
N THR A 172 -12.61 9.29 -13.91
CA THR A 172 -12.94 10.64 -14.40
C THR A 172 -13.65 10.57 -15.75
N LYS A 173 -14.80 11.23 -15.90
CA LYS A 173 -15.63 11.21 -17.14
C LYS A 173 -15.54 12.48 -18.01
N GLY A 174 -14.63 13.41 -17.68
CA GLY A 174 -14.39 14.65 -18.42
C GLY A 174 -15.05 15.91 -17.83
N ASP A 175 -15.95 15.75 -16.87
CA ASP A 175 -16.69 16.87 -16.23
C ASP A 175 -15.92 17.51 -15.07
N GLY A 176 -14.68 17.07 -14.82
CA GLY A 176 -13.83 17.54 -13.72
C GLY A 176 -14.08 16.86 -12.37
N ASN A 177 -15.18 16.12 -12.23
CA ASN A 177 -15.44 15.28 -11.07
C ASN A 177 -14.70 13.94 -11.19
N VAL A 178 -14.20 13.48 -10.06
CA VAL A 178 -13.51 12.21 -9.87
C VAL A 178 -14.33 11.38 -8.88
N LEU A 179 -14.69 10.16 -9.28
CA LEU A 179 -15.16 9.12 -8.38
C LEU A 179 -13.93 8.37 -7.87
N ALA A 180 -13.71 8.41 -6.57
CA ALA A 180 -12.61 7.75 -5.89
C ALA A 180 -13.15 6.60 -5.03
N ILE A 181 -12.58 5.42 -5.20
CA ILE A 181 -13.00 4.18 -4.56
C ILE A 181 -11.76 3.56 -3.93
N GLN A 182 -11.79 3.37 -2.62
CA GLN A 182 -10.70 2.74 -1.88
C GLN A 182 -11.00 1.25 -1.74
N CYS A 183 -10.06 0.42 -2.17
CA CYS A 183 -10.20 -1.03 -2.21
C CYS A 183 -9.10 -1.71 -1.38
N GLY A 184 -9.40 -2.90 -0.89
CA GLY A 184 -8.47 -3.75 -0.18
C GLY A 184 -8.68 -5.22 -0.48
N PHE A 185 -7.75 -6.03 -0.03
CA PHE A 185 -7.85 -7.48 -0.11
C PHE A 185 -8.47 -8.01 1.20
N PRO A 186 -9.42 -8.96 1.13
CA PRO A 186 -9.94 -9.59 2.33
C PRO A 186 -8.80 -10.29 3.09
N GLY A 187 -8.82 -10.20 4.41
CA GLY A 187 -7.80 -10.79 5.27
C GLY A 187 -7.77 -12.31 5.12
N HIS A 188 -6.63 -12.87 4.74
CA HIS A 188 -6.42 -14.32 4.57
C HIS A 188 -6.47 -15.10 5.90
N ASP A 189 -6.41 -14.40 7.04
CA ASP A 189 -6.42 -15.00 8.39
C ASP A 189 -7.82 -15.45 8.86
N ASN A 190 -8.88 -15.18 8.09
CA ASN A 190 -10.25 -15.53 8.47
C ASN A 190 -10.63 -16.98 8.14
N PHE A 191 -9.73 -17.79 7.57
CA PHE A 191 -10.03 -19.17 7.18
C PHE A 191 -9.85 -20.20 8.30
N ASP A 192 -9.29 -19.80 9.46
CA ASP A 192 -9.02 -20.68 10.61
C ASP A 192 -10.01 -20.54 11.78
N GLU A 193 -10.97 -19.59 11.75
CA GLU A 193 -12.11 -19.63 12.67
C GLU A 193 -13.25 -20.44 12.04
N PRO A 194 -13.68 -21.57 12.64
CA PRO A 194 -14.93 -22.19 12.22
C PRO A 194 -16.03 -21.17 12.49
N GLU A 195 -16.66 -20.66 11.43
CA GLU A 195 -17.81 -19.77 11.50
C GLU A 195 -18.93 -20.40 12.33
N GLU A 196 -18.90 -20.18 13.65
CA GLU A 196 -20.03 -20.35 14.51
C GLU A 196 -20.68 -18.97 14.64
N TYR A 197 -21.92 -18.87 14.14
CA TYR A 197 -22.88 -17.76 14.19
C TYR A 197 -23.10 -16.94 12.90
N ASN A 198 -23.92 -17.48 12.00
CA ASN A 198 -25.27 -16.94 11.79
C ASN A 198 -26.26 -17.99 11.25
N LYS A 199 -27.05 -18.60 12.15
CA LYS A 199 -28.31 -19.26 11.80
C LYS A 199 -29.32 -18.21 11.39
N GLY A 200 -29.49 -17.99 10.08
CA GLY A 200 -30.36 -16.93 9.59
C GLY A 200 -30.99 -17.07 8.21
N GLY A 201 -30.79 -18.17 7.47
CA GLY A 201 -31.57 -18.49 6.27
C GLY A 201 -31.02 -17.92 4.95
N GLN A 202 -31.08 -18.80 3.94
CA GLN A 202 -30.57 -18.69 2.57
C GLN A 202 -29.08 -18.97 2.47
N GLU A 203 -28.79 -20.15 1.93
CA GLU A 203 -27.53 -20.55 1.31
C GLU A 203 -27.28 -19.60 0.12
N ALA A 204 -26.91 -18.35 0.41
CA ALA A 204 -26.19 -17.55 -0.57
C ALA A 204 -24.79 -18.17 -0.61
N GLU A 205 -24.42 -18.76 -1.74
CA GLU A 205 -23.03 -19.04 -2.07
C GLU A 205 -22.26 -17.75 -1.75
N GLN A 206 -21.43 -17.76 -0.69
CA GLN A 206 -20.54 -16.64 -0.42
C GLN A 206 -19.60 -16.60 -1.62
N ILE A 207 -19.86 -15.68 -2.55
CA ILE A 207 -18.93 -15.35 -3.61
C ILE A 207 -17.78 -14.65 -2.88
N ASP A 208 -16.65 -15.33 -2.79
CA ASP A 208 -15.43 -14.78 -2.21
C ASP A 208 -14.82 -13.83 -3.24
N ASP A 209 -15.24 -12.56 -3.20
CA ASP A 209 -14.71 -11.52 -4.06
C ASP A 209 -13.21 -11.34 -3.77
N GLN A 210 -12.40 -11.26 -4.83
CA GLN A 210 -10.94 -11.20 -4.66
C GLN A 210 -10.45 -9.87 -4.05
N PHE A 211 -11.33 -8.88 -3.96
CA PHE A 211 -11.11 -7.58 -3.32
C PHE A 211 -12.44 -7.02 -2.81
N GLU A 212 -12.37 -6.09 -1.86
CA GLU A 212 -13.53 -5.39 -1.30
C GLU A 212 -13.41 -3.87 -1.43
N ILE A 213 -14.54 -3.17 -1.54
CA ILE A 213 -14.60 -1.71 -1.45
C ILE A 213 -14.70 -1.32 0.02
N HIS A 214 -13.82 -0.45 0.49
CA HIS A 214 -13.87 0.08 1.86
C HIS A 214 -14.62 1.41 1.94
N ASP A 215 -14.24 2.36 1.09
CA ASP A 215 -14.72 3.74 1.11
C ASP A 215 -14.90 4.30 -0.30
N VAL A 216 -15.93 5.14 -0.47
CA VAL A 216 -16.24 5.79 -1.74
C VAL A 216 -16.40 7.28 -1.53
N ALA A 217 -15.88 8.07 -2.45
CA ALA A 217 -15.97 9.52 -2.41
C ALA A 217 -16.10 10.12 -3.81
N ILE A 218 -16.65 11.33 -3.87
CA ILE A 218 -16.66 12.16 -5.07
C ILE A 218 -15.98 13.48 -4.75
N HIS A 219 -14.98 13.85 -5.54
CA HIS A 219 -14.29 15.13 -5.41
C HIS A 219 -14.03 15.80 -6.75
N GLY A 220 -13.77 17.10 -6.73
CA GLY A 220 -13.34 17.86 -7.89
C GLY A 220 -11.86 18.19 -7.79
N GLY A 221 -11.06 17.75 -8.76
CA GLY A 221 -9.61 17.98 -8.79
C GLY A 221 -8.84 17.06 -7.83
N GLU A 222 -7.88 17.61 -7.08
CA GLU A 222 -7.05 16.83 -6.14
C GLU A 222 -7.83 16.39 -4.89
N TRP A 223 -7.47 15.22 -4.36
CA TRP A 223 -8.00 14.71 -3.10
C TRP A 223 -7.66 15.64 -1.94
N LYS A 224 -8.59 15.76 -0.98
CA LYS A 224 -8.43 16.58 0.23
C LYS A 224 -8.91 15.78 1.43
N ASP A 225 -8.26 15.98 2.58
CA ASP A 225 -8.64 15.34 3.85
C ASP A 225 -10.06 15.71 4.32
N THR A 226 -10.63 16.79 3.78
CA THR A 226 -11.99 17.24 4.09
C THR A 226 -13.04 16.67 3.13
N THR A 227 -12.66 15.85 2.16
CA THR A 227 -13.60 15.21 1.23
C THR A 227 -14.51 14.27 2.00
N PHE A 228 -15.82 14.36 1.75
CA PHE A 228 -16.78 13.44 2.36
C PHE A 228 -16.64 12.05 1.75
N THR A 229 -16.40 11.06 2.61
CA THR A 229 -16.30 9.65 2.24
C THR A 229 -17.47 8.87 2.84
N VAL A 230 -17.89 7.82 2.14
CA VAL A 230 -18.92 6.89 2.57
C VAL A 230 -18.30 5.50 2.67
N SER A 231 -18.35 4.92 3.86
CA SER A 231 -17.91 3.54 4.05
C SER A 231 -18.91 2.55 3.47
N ALA A 232 -18.40 1.55 2.76
CA ALA A 232 -19.18 0.46 2.17
C ALA A 232 -20.05 -0.26 3.21
N SER A 233 -19.57 -0.39 4.45
CA SER A 233 -20.31 -1.00 5.57
C SER A 233 -21.66 -0.32 5.89
N THR A 234 -21.81 0.95 5.51
CA THR A 234 -23.03 1.74 5.73
C THR A 234 -23.81 2.00 4.44
N MET A 235 -23.29 1.51 3.32
CA MET A 235 -23.86 1.71 2.00
C MET A 235 -25.07 0.79 1.81
N ASP A 236 -26.01 1.23 0.97
CA ASP A 236 -27.10 0.37 0.52
C ASP A 236 -26.55 -0.78 -0.33
N ALA A 237 -27.06 -1.99 -0.13
CA ALA A 237 -26.54 -3.19 -0.79
C ALA A 237 -26.71 -3.15 -2.32
N GLU A 238 -27.85 -2.66 -2.82
CA GLU A 238 -28.07 -2.55 -4.27
C GLU A 238 -27.10 -1.54 -4.89
N LEU A 239 -26.79 -0.45 -4.18
CA LEU A 239 -25.78 0.51 -4.62
C LEU A 239 -24.37 -0.09 -4.62
N PHE A 240 -24.03 -0.91 -3.62
CA PHE A 240 -22.74 -1.60 -3.55
C PHE A 240 -22.55 -2.53 -4.76
N ASP A 241 -23.54 -3.38 -5.05
CA ASP A 241 -23.51 -4.31 -6.18
C ASP A 241 -23.33 -3.55 -7.50
N LEU A 242 -24.09 -2.46 -7.70
CA LEU A 242 -23.95 -1.62 -8.90
C LEU A 242 -22.57 -0.95 -9.02
N LEU A 243 -21.87 -0.68 -7.92
CA LEU A 243 -20.50 -0.17 -7.97
C LEU A 243 -19.50 -1.25 -8.35
N MET A 244 -19.67 -2.48 -7.85
CA MET A 244 -18.85 -3.62 -8.25
C MET A 244 -19.03 -3.96 -9.73
N ASP A 245 -20.27 -4.03 -10.22
CA ASP A 245 -20.58 -4.20 -11.66
C ASP A 245 -19.92 -3.10 -12.51
N MET A 246 -19.97 -1.87 -12.03
CA MET A 246 -19.39 -0.70 -12.71
C MET A 246 -17.86 -0.78 -12.80
N LEU A 247 -17.19 -1.40 -11.83
CA LEU A 247 -15.75 -1.70 -11.84
C LEU A 247 -15.42 -2.85 -12.80
N ASP A 248 -16.21 -3.93 -12.78
CA ASP A 248 -16.04 -5.09 -13.67
C ASP A 248 -16.15 -4.68 -15.15
N GLU A 249 -17.19 -3.91 -15.52
CA GLU A 249 -17.36 -3.37 -16.89
C GLU A 249 -16.17 -2.50 -17.34
N ARG A 250 -15.44 -1.91 -16.39
CA ARG A 250 -14.23 -1.09 -16.64
C ARG A 250 -12.96 -1.91 -16.70
N GLY A 251 -13.03 -3.21 -16.45
CA GLY A 251 -11.93 -4.16 -16.44
C GLY A 251 -11.13 -4.15 -15.14
N ILE A 252 -11.77 -3.78 -14.02
CA ILE A 252 -11.27 -4.05 -12.67
C ILE A 252 -12.03 -5.26 -12.16
N ASN A 253 -11.57 -6.44 -12.56
CA ASN A 253 -12.19 -7.74 -12.32
C ASN A 253 -11.17 -8.76 -11.78
N ASP A 254 -11.58 -10.00 -11.54
CA ASP A 254 -10.71 -11.04 -10.95
C ASP A 254 -9.41 -11.27 -11.76
N GLU A 255 -9.49 -11.20 -13.09
CA GLU A 255 -8.31 -11.31 -13.96
C GLU A 255 -7.36 -10.13 -13.74
N PHE A 256 -7.87 -8.91 -13.64
CA PHE A 256 -7.08 -7.73 -13.30
C PHE A 256 -6.44 -7.88 -11.92
N ILE A 257 -7.19 -8.34 -10.92
CA ILE A 257 -6.68 -8.51 -9.54
C ILE A 257 -5.56 -9.55 -9.50
N THR A 258 -5.71 -10.67 -10.20
CA THR A 258 -4.66 -11.68 -10.33
C THR A 258 -3.39 -11.09 -10.95
N GLN A 259 -3.53 -10.37 -12.06
CA GLN A 259 -2.39 -9.71 -12.72
C GLN A 259 -1.76 -8.61 -11.84
N LEU A 260 -2.57 -7.91 -11.04
CA LEU A 260 -2.13 -6.88 -10.11
C LEU A 260 -1.25 -7.49 -9.00
N VAL A 261 -1.71 -8.58 -8.38
CA VAL A 261 -0.97 -9.28 -7.32
C VAL A 261 0.36 -9.84 -7.86
N ASP A 262 0.35 -10.46 -9.04
CA ASP A 262 1.56 -10.95 -9.69
C ASP A 262 2.57 -9.82 -9.97
N PHE A 263 2.08 -8.71 -10.51
CA PHE A 263 2.90 -7.53 -10.77
C PHE A 263 3.47 -6.95 -9.47
N CYS A 264 2.63 -6.70 -8.46
CA CYS A 264 3.05 -6.11 -7.20
C CYS A 264 4.08 -6.99 -6.50
N THR A 265 3.90 -8.32 -6.50
CA THR A 265 4.83 -9.27 -5.91
C THR A 265 6.19 -9.24 -6.60
N ALA A 266 6.21 -9.22 -7.94
CA ALA A 266 7.45 -9.11 -8.70
C ALA A 266 8.13 -7.73 -8.51
N TYR A 267 7.34 -6.66 -8.48
CA TYR A 267 7.85 -5.30 -8.33
C TYR A 267 8.42 -5.04 -6.93
N GLU A 268 7.74 -5.50 -5.88
CA GLU A 268 8.21 -5.44 -4.50
C GLU A 268 9.56 -6.15 -4.36
N ASN A 269 9.67 -7.37 -4.89
CA ASN A 269 10.94 -8.12 -4.83
C ASN A 269 12.07 -7.36 -5.55
N SER A 270 11.78 -6.74 -6.70
CA SER A 270 12.74 -5.89 -7.39
C SER A 270 13.16 -4.67 -6.56
N GLN A 271 12.23 -4.03 -5.84
CA GLN A 271 12.54 -2.90 -4.95
C GLN A 271 13.38 -3.37 -3.75
N TYR A 272 13.05 -4.53 -3.18
CA TYR A 272 13.80 -5.13 -2.07
C TYR A 272 15.25 -5.44 -2.47
N VAL A 273 15.47 -6.07 -3.63
CA VAL A 273 16.83 -6.28 -4.16
C VAL A 273 17.58 -4.94 -4.35
N GLY A 274 16.90 -3.92 -4.86
CA GLY A 274 17.46 -2.57 -5.00
C GLY A 274 17.82 -1.93 -3.66
N PHE A 275 17.00 -2.15 -2.63
CA PHE A 275 17.27 -1.73 -1.26
C PHE A 275 18.50 -2.43 -0.68
N LEU A 276 18.60 -3.76 -0.81
CA LEU A 276 19.75 -4.54 -0.31
C LEU A 276 21.07 -4.07 -0.95
N GLN A 277 21.06 -3.75 -2.26
CA GLN A 277 22.23 -3.20 -2.95
C GLN A 277 22.65 -1.83 -2.39
N LYS A 278 21.69 -0.94 -2.13
CA LYS A 278 21.96 0.37 -1.53
C LYS A 278 22.47 0.24 -0.10
N LEU A 279 21.90 -0.68 0.69
CA LEU A 279 22.32 -0.97 2.05
C LEU A 279 23.75 -1.54 2.08
N LYS A 280 24.08 -2.44 1.16
CA LYS A 280 25.45 -2.95 1.00
C LYS A 280 26.42 -1.82 0.68
N ALA A 281 26.08 -0.98 -0.31
CA ALA A 281 26.90 0.18 -0.68
C ALA A 281 27.03 1.22 0.45
N PHE A 282 26.10 1.25 1.39
CA PHE A 282 26.20 2.05 2.61
C PHE A 282 27.17 1.42 3.63
N ALA A 283 27.07 0.11 3.88
CA ALA A 283 27.96 -0.63 4.78
C ALA A 283 29.42 -0.69 4.28
N ASP A 284 29.62 -0.65 2.96
CA ASP A 284 30.96 -0.65 2.35
C ASP A 284 31.74 0.67 2.47
N LYS A 285 31.09 1.77 2.91
CA LYS A 285 31.71 3.10 3.03
C LYS A 285 32.43 3.30 4.36
#